data_AF-A0A2V7X6J0-F1
#
_entry.id   AF-A0A2V7X6J0-F1
#
_cell.length_a   1.000
_cell.length_b   1.000
_cell.length_c   1.000
_cell.angle_alpha   90.00
_cell.angle_beta   90.00
_cell.angle_gamma   90.00
#
_symmetry.space_group_name_H-M   'P 1'
#
loop_
_entity.id
_entity.type
_entity.pdbx_description
1 polymer ?
#
loop_
_entity_poly.entity_id
_entity_poly.type
_entity_poly.pdbx_seq_one_letter_code
_entity_poly.pdbx_strand_id
1 'polypeptide(L)'
;MQVAQTAGCNRLHDLEQRLSRWLLLTQDRVGSGLLKITHDFLAMMLGTDRPSVSLAAGALQKKKIIEYSHGAVKVLNRKKLESTACECYSTIQQFNGEMLLNPQELPGAAN
;
A
#
# COMPACT_ATOMS: atom_id res chain seq x y z
N MET A 1 18.88 5.30 -0.57
CA MET A 1 18.07 6.40 -1.17
C MET A 1 16.59 5.97 -1.24
N GLN A 2 15.94 5.71 -0.10
CA GLN A 2 14.50 5.34 -0.02
C GLN A 2 13.82 6.00 1.20
N VAL A 3 14.52 6.13 2.33
CA VAL A 3 13.98 6.72 3.57
C VAL A 3 13.54 8.17 3.37
N ALA A 4 14.33 9.00 2.66
CA ALA A 4 13.99 10.39 2.40
C ALA A 4 12.74 10.54 1.49
N GLN A 5 12.56 9.65 0.51
CA GLN A 5 11.37 9.66 -0.35
C GLN A 5 10.12 9.22 0.41
N THR A 6 10.23 8.21 1.30
CA THR A 6 9.10 7.81 2.16
C THR A 6 8.73 8.90 3.16
N ALA A 7 9.71 9.56 3.78
CA ALA A 7 9.46 10.68 4.69
C ALA A 7 8.80 11.89 3.97
N GLY A 8 9.27 12.23 2.76
CA GLY A 8 8.65 13.26 1.92
C GLY A 8 7.23 12.88 1.48
N CYS A 9 7.02 11.64 1.05
CA CYS A 9 5.71 11.10 0.69
C CYS A 9 4.73 11.14 1.88
N ASN A 10 5.22 10.89 3.10
CA ASN A 10 4.42 10.93 4.31
C ASN A 10 3.99 12.34 4.71
N ARG A 11 4.80 13.35 4.36
CA ARG A 11 4.53 14.77 4.65
C ARG A 11 3.65 15.43 3.59
N LEU A 12 3.79 15.05 2.33
CA LEU A 12 3.22 15.77 1.18
C LEU A 12 1.95 15.16 0.60
N HIS A 13 1.65 13.89 0.91
CA HIS A 13 0.51 13.18 0.31
C HIS A 13 -0.47 12.71 1.36
N ASP A 14 -1.75 12.69 0.97
CA ASP A 14 -2.83 12.21 1.81
C ASP A 14 -2.70 10.71 2.08
N LEU A 15 -3.23 10.27 3.22
CA LEU A 15 -3.17 8.88 3.64
C LEU A 15 -3.82 7.91 2.63
N GLU A 16 -4.87 8.33 1.91
CA GLU A 16 -5.45 7.50 0.83
C GLU A 16 -4.42 7.20 -0.27
N GLN A 17 -3.63 8.20 -0.67
CA GLN A 17 -2.61 8.06 -1.72
C GLN A 17 -1.45 7.16 -1.26
N ARG A 18 -1.02 7.35 0.00
CA ARG A 18 0.06 6.58 0.63
C ARG A 18 -0.34 5.13 0.83
N LEU A 19 -1.57 4.88 1.31
CA LEU A 19 -2.14 3.54 1.42
C LEU A 19 -2.24 2.87 0.04
N SER A 20 -2.73 3.60 -0.98
CA SER A 20 -2.82 3.07 -2.34
C SER A 20 -1.45 2.65 -2.90
N ARG A 21 -0.43 3.52 -2.75
CA ARG A 21 0.96 3.20 -3.10
C ARG A 21 1.47 1.97 -2.35
N TRP A 22 1.23 1.87 -1.05
CA TRP A 22 1.72 0.76 -0.23
C TRP A 22 1.09 -0.58 -0.63
N LEU A 23 -0.21 -0.58 -0.92
CA LEU A 23 -0.94 -1.76 -1.40
C LEU A 23 -0.43 -2.21 -2.78
N LEU A 24 -0.15 -1.27 -3.69
CA LEU A 24 0.41 -1.60 -5.01
C LEU A 24 1.81 -2.21 -4.90
N LEU A 25 2.71 -1.58 -4.16
CA LEU A 25 4.07 -2.10 -3.96
C LEU A 25 4.06 -3.48 -3.32
N THR A 26 3.16 -3.73 -2.37
CA THR A 26 3.01 -5.05 -1.75
C THR A 26 2.42 -6.07 -2.72
N GLN A 27 1.41 -5.69 -3.49
CA GLN A 27 0.84 -6.54 -4.54
C GLN A 27 1.87 -6.93 -5.59
N ASP A 28 2.74 -6.00 -5.98
CA ASP A 28 3.80 -6.25 -6.98
C ASP A 28 4.85 -7.22 -6.47
N ARG A 29 5.17 -7.16 -5.17
CA ARG A 29 6.13 -8.08 -4.54
C ARG A 29 5.56 -9.49 -4.32
N VAL A 30 4.29 -9.58 -3.91
CA VAL A 30 3.65 -10.86 -3.55
C VAL A 30 3.01 -11.54 -4.76
N GLY A 31 2.71 -10.78 -5.83
CA GLY A 31 2.00 -11.29 -7.00
C GLY A 31 0.53 -11.66 -6.74
N SER A 32 -0.07 -11.16 -5.65
CA SER A 32 -1.43 -11.52 -5.21
C SER A 32 -2.38 -10.32 -5.13
N GLY A 33 -3.61 -10.54 -5.60
CA GLY A 33 -4.74 -9.62 -5.44
C GLY A 33 -5.29 -9.51 -4.01
N LEU A 34 -4.92 -10.46 -3.14
CA LEU A 34 -5.38 -10.57 -1.76
C LEU A 34 -4.18 -10.47 -0.83
N LEU A 35 -4.20 -9.48 0.07
CA LEU A 35 -3.14 -9.18 1.02
C LEU A 35 -3.65 -9.42 2.44
N LYS A 36 -3.11 -10.42 3.15
CA LYS A 36 -3.47 -10.74 4.55
C LYS A 36 -2.82 -9.73 5.51
N ILE A 37 -3.41 -8.54 5.64
CA ILE A 37 -2.82 -7.41 6.35
C ILE A 37 -3.87 -6.67 7.18
N THR A 38 -3.53 -6.42 8.45
CA THR A 38 -4.39 -5.71 9.41
C THR A 38 -4.24 -4.19 9.32
N HIS A 39 -5.23 -3.45 9.84
CA HIS A 39 -5.15 -1.99 9.97
C HIS A 39 -4.02 -1.56 10.91
N ASP A 40 -3.76 -2.32 11.97
CA ASP A 40 -2.67 -2.05 12.91
C ASP A 40 -1.30 -2.17 12.23
N PHE A 41 -1.12 -3.18 11.38
CA PHE A 41 0.10 -3.32 10.59
C PHE A 41 0.24 -2.18 9.57
N LEU A 42 -0.84 -1.84 8.85
CA LEU A 42 -0.83 -0.70 7.93
C LEU A 42 -0.53 0.62 8.65
N ALA A 43 -1.04 0.80 9.87
CA ALA A 43 -0.81 1.99 10.68
C ALA A 43 0.69 2.14 11.02
N MET A 44 1.32 1.03 11.43
CA MET A 44 2.76 0.97 11.67
C MET A 44 3.55 1.29 10.39
N MET A 45 3.23 0.65 9.27
CA MET A 45 3.94 0.82 8.00
C MET A 45 3.76 2.22 7.39
N LEU A 46 2.61 2.84 7.64
CA LEU A 46 2.27 4.19 7.19
C LEU A 46 2.56 5.24 8.28
N GLY A 47 3.19 4.90 9.40
CA GLY A 47 3.53 5.86 10.46
C GLY A 47 2.34 6.74 10.90
N THR A 48 1.17 6.12 11.06
CA THR A 48 -0.10 6.78 11.42
C THR A 48 -0.84 5.94 12.46
N ASP A 49 -1.99 6.40 12.94
CA ASP A 49 -2.86 5.61 13.80
C ASP A 49 -3.84 4.71 13.02
N ARG A 50 -4.34 3.68 13.71
CA ARG A 50 -5.31 2.70 13.19
C ARG A 50 -6.63 3.36 12.73
N PRO A 51 -7.22 4.34 13.44
CA PRO A 51 -8.41 5.06 12.97
C PRO A 51 -8.20 5.72 11.61
N SER A 52 -7.07 6.38 11.39
CA SER A 52 -6.75 7.03 10.12
C SER A 52 -6.66 6.02 8.98
N VAL A 53 -6.03 4.86 9.21
CA VAL A 53 -6.04 3.75 8.24
C VAL A 53 -7.46 3.29 7.95
N SER A 54 -8.29 3.15 8.97
CA SER A 54 -9.69 2.72 8.80
C SER A 54 -10.49 3.71 7.95
N LEU A 55 -10.25 5.02 8.11
CA LEU A 55 -10.89 6.06 7.31
C LEU A 55 -10.42 6.00 5.84
N ALA A 56 -9.11 5.91 5.61
CA ALA A 56 -8.55 5.81 4.26
C ALA A 56 -9.01 4.53 3.54
N ALA A 57 -8.93 3.38 4.22
CA ALA A 57 -9.44 2.11 3.68
C ALA A 57 -10.95 2.17 3.42
N GLY A 58 -11.71 2.81 4.30
CA GLY A 58 -13.15 3.05 4.10
C GLY A 58 -13.45 3.91 2.87
N ALA A 59 -12.66 4.95 2.60
CA ALA A 59 -12.81 5.78 1.42
C ALA A 59 -12.52 5.00 0.12
N LEU A 60 -11.45 4.19 0.11
CA LEU A 60 -11.13 3.31 -1.02
C LEU A 60 -12.21 2.23 -1.25
N GLN A 61 -12.80 1.69 -0.19
CA GLN A 61 -13.93 0.76 -0.28
C GLN A 61 -15.18 1.42 -0.87
N LYS A 62 -15.54 2.64 -0.43
CA LYS A 62 -16.66 3.41 -1.01
C LYS A 62 -16.48 3.66 -2.51
N LYS A 63 -15.24 3.85 -2.97
CA LYS A 63 -14.87 4.01 -4.38
C LYS A 63 -14.83 2.69 -5.17
N LYS A 64 -15.10 1.54 -4.52
CA LYS A 64 -15.00 0.17 -5.07
C LYS A 64 -13.61 -0.15 -5.63
N ILE A 65 -12.57 0.39 -4.98
CA ILE A 65 -11.17 0.17 -5.37
C ILE A 65 -10.63 -1.06 -4.65
N ILE A 66 -10.97 -1.20 -3.37
CA ILE A 66 -10.60 -2.33 -2.52
C ILE A 66 -11.83 -2.88 -1.80
N GLU A 67 -11.68 -4.08 -1.26
CA GLU A 67 -12.51 -4.66 -0.21
C GLU A 67 -11.62 -4.92 0.99
N TYR A 68 -12.10 -4.65 2.20
CA TYR A 68 -11.37 -4.94 3.43
C TYR A 68 -12.25 -5.77 4.36
N SER A 69 -11.83 -6.99 4.66
CA SER A 69 -12.55 -7.86 5.59
C SER A 69 -11.60 -8.82 6.29
N HIS A 70 -11.90 -9.18 7.55
CA HIS A 70 -11.18 -10.22 8.31
C HIS A 70 -9.64 -10.06 8.33
N GLY A 71 -9.14 -8.81 8.37
CA GLY A 71 -7.70 -8.55 8.34
C GLY A 71 -7.03 -8.85 7.00
N ALA A 72 -7.80 -8.78 5.91
CA ALA A 72 -7.29 -8.92 4.56
C ALA A 72 -7.84 -7.82 3.64
N VAL A 73 -6.99 -7.37 2.72
CA VAL A 73 -7.31 -6.40 1.67
C VAL A 73 -7.38 -7.13 0.33
N LYS A 74 -8.53 -7.04 -0.35
CA LYS A 74 -8.68 -7.49 -1.73
C LYS A 74 -8.69 -6.28 -2.65
N VAL A 75 -7.79 -6.25 -3.63
CA VAL A 75 -7.78 -5.19 -4.64
C VAL A 75 -8.80 -5.54 -5.72
N LEU A 76 -9.86 -4.74 -5.83
CA LEU A 76 -10.95 -4.94 -6.80
C LEU A 76 -10.65 -4.27 -8.14
N ASN A 77 -9.99 -3.12 -8.11
CA ASN A 77 -9.64 -2.38 -9.31
C ASN A 77 -8.25 -1.76 -9.20
N ARG A 78 -7.26 -2.49 -9.71
CA ARG A 78 -5.86 -2.08 -9.68
C ARG A 78 -5.62 -0.75 -10.41
N LYS A 79 -6.22 -0.53 -11.59
CA LYS A 79 -6.04 0.73 -12.36
C LYS A 79 -6.52 1.96 -11.57
N LYS A 80 -7.65 1.85 -10.87
CA LYS A 80 -8.13 2.92 -9.99
C LYS A 80 -7.24 3.12 -8.77
N LEU A 81 -6.68 2.03 -8.23
CA LEU A 81 -5.70 2.08 -7.13
C LEU A 81 -4.42 2.82 -7.57
N GLU A 82 -3.90 2.51 -8.77
CA GLU A 82 -2.77 3.21 -9.39
C GLU A 82 -3.06 4.70 -9.60
N SER A 83 -4.25 5.04 -10.07
CA SER A 83 -4.67 6.44 -10.26
C SER A 83 -4.85 7.20 -8.93
N THR A 84 -5.05 6.49 -7.82
CA THR A 84 -5.18 7.09 -6.48
C THR A 84 -3.84 7.22 -5.77
N ALA A 85 -2.88 6.36 -6.12
CA ALA A 85 -1.53 6.43 -5.57
C ALA A 85 -0.84 7.75 -5.95
N CYS A 86 0.05 8.21 -5.07
CA CYS A 86 0.90 9.35 -5.42
C CYS A 86 1.95 8.96 -6.48
N GLU A 87 2.51 9.97 -7.12
CA GLU A 87 3.58 9.87 -8.12
C GLU A 87 4.84 9.13 -7.61
N CYS A 88 5.00 9.05 -6.28
CA CYS A 88 6.03 8.23 -5.65
C CYS A 88 5.92 6.74 -5.98
N TYR A 89 4.75 6.24 -6.43
CA TYR A 89 4.59 4.86 -6.89
C TYR A 89 5.29 4.66 -8.24
N SER A 90 5.00 5.51 -9.22
CA SER A 90 5.63 5.45 -10.55
C SER A 90 7.14 5.62 -10.47
N THR A 91 7.61 6.54 -9.60
CA THR A 91 9.04 6.74 -9.35
C THR A 91 9.70 5.46 -8.86
N ILE A 92 9.10 4.76 -7.88
CA ILE A 92 9.66 3.50 -7.38
C ILE A 92 9.60 2.38 -8.42
N GLN A 93 8.55 2.29 -9.23
CA GLN A 93 8.49 1.28 -10.29
C GLN A 93 9.59 1.46 -11.32
N GLN A 94 9.91 2.71 -11.67
CA GLN A 94 11.03 3.01 -12.56
C GLN A 94 12.38 2.54 -11.97
N PHE A 95 12.60 2.75 -10.66
CA PHE A 95 13.81 2.27 -9.98
C PHE A 95 13.83 0.76 -9.71
N ASN A 96 12.70 0.14 -9.36
CA ASN A 96 12.61 -1.30 -9.09
C ASN A 96 12.74 -2.15 -10.36
N GLY A 97 12.47 -1.58 -11.54
CA GLY A 97 12.84 -2.19 -12.82
C GLY A 97 14.36 -2.41 -12.97
N GLU A 98 15.18 -1.72 -12.17
CA GLU A 98 16.64 -1.84 -12.17
C GLU A 98 17.19 -2.58 -10.93
N MET A 99 16.41 -2.80 -9.87
CA MET A 99 16.89 -3.45 -8.64
C MET A 99 15.79 -4.24 -7.92
N LEU A 100 15.87 -5.56 -8.05
CA LEU A 100 15.00 -6.56 -7.41
C LEU A 100 15.07 -6.46 -5.87
N LEU A 101 13.96 -6.10 -5.22
CA LEU A 101 13.81 -6.23 -3.76
C LEU A 101 13.31 -7.63 -3.41
N ASN A 102 14.08 -8.32 -2.56
CA ASN A 102 13.89 -9.71 -2.13
C ASN A 102 12.52 -9.93 -1.43
N PRO A 103 11.72 -10.94 -1.81
CA PRO A 103 10.40 -11.23 -1.23
C PRO A 103 10.37 -11.65 0.26
N GLN A 104 11.53 -11.89 0.89
CA GLN A 104 11.62 -12.57 2.20
C GLN A 104 11.39 -11.69 3.44
N GLU A 105 11.14 -10.38 3.30
CA GLU A 105 10.99 -9.47 4.45
C GLU A 105 9.53 -9.09 4.79
N LEU A 106 8.54 -9.77 4.21
CA LEU A 106 7.13 -9.57 4.57
C LEU A 106 6.70 -10.56 5.67
N PRO A 107 6.34 -10.10 6.87
CA PRO A 107 5.74 -10.98 7.88
C PRO A 107 4.36 -11.45 7.38
N GLY A 108 4.20 -12.77 7.22
CA GLY A 108 2.94 -13.40 6.78
C GLY A 108 3.01 -14.23 5.49
N ALA A 109 4.19 -14.42 4.89
CA ALA A 109 4.39 -15.31 3.75
C ALA A 109 4.41 -16.81 4.08
N ALA A 110 4.00 -17.20 5.29
CA ALA A 110 3.88 -18.60 5.71
C ALA A 110 2.41 -18.97 5.98
N ASN A 111 1.97 -20.01 5.26
CA ASN A 111 0.69 -20.74 5.27
C ASN A 111 -0.38 -20.25 4.28
#